data_AF-A0A2A4RIA0-F1
#
_entry.id   AF-A0A2A4RIA0-F1
#
_cell.length_a   1.000
_cell.length_b   1.000
_cell.length_c   1.000
_cell.angle_alpha   90.00
_cell.angle_beta   90.00
_cell.angle_gamma   90.00
#
_symmetry.space_group_name_H-M   'P 1'
#
loop_
_entity.id
_entity.type
_entity.pdbx_description
1 polymer ?
#
loop_
_entity_poly.entity_id
_entity_poly.type
_entity_poly.pdbx_seq_one_letter_code
_entity_poly.pdbx_strand_id
1 'polypeptide(L)'
;MDANSKMKLREQLDPIYQRIKASALKRGLSKQEAFDSGFHMVDWLDDLEAFYSFCQNPDSFSDDELETMLINFLIHVPNHLAAAAKIYADSPVSDIFGVGAIEADD
;
A
#
# COMPACT_ATOMS: atom_id res chain seq x y z
N MET A 1 -5.29 3.79 -16.76
CA MET A 1 -4.75 2.48 -17.17
C MET A 1 -5.85 1.66 -17.85
N ASP A 2 -5.54 0.94 -18.93
CA ASP A 2 -6.52 0.05 -19.58
C ASP A 2 -6.66 -1.32 -18.85
N ALA A 3 -7.71 -2.08 -19.20
CA ALA A 3 -8.02 -3.36 -18.56
C ALA A 3 -6.92 -4.43 -18.75
N ASN A 4 -6.16 -4.36 -19.84
CA ASN A 4 -5.11 -5.32 -20.17
C ASN A 4 -3.86 -5.07 -19.31
N SER A 5 -3.60 -3.78 -19.04
CA SER A 5 -2.54 -3.31 -18.15
C SER A 5 -2.82 -3.69 -16.69
N LYS A 6 -4.07 -3.53 -16.23
CA LYS A 6 -4.52 -4.00 -14.90
C LYS A 6 -4.39 -5.52 -14.71
N MET A 7 -4.69 -6.30 -15.75
CA MET A 7 -4.57 -7.76 -15.71
C MET A 7 -3.10 -8.21 -15.59
N LYS A 8 -2.20 -7.62 -16.39
CA LYS A 8 -0.75 -7.87 -16.28
C LYS A 8 -0.19 -7.50 -14.93
N LEU A 9 -0.64 -6.39 -14.34
CA LEU A 9 -0.21 -6.01 -13.00
C LEU A 9 -0.61 -7.09 -11.99
N ARG A 10 -1.88 -7.52 -11.98
CA ARG A 10 -2.36 -8.60 -11.09
C ARG A 10 -1.60 -9.93 -11.24
N GLU A 11 -1.22 -10.30 -12.46
CA GLU A 11 -0.38 -11.49 -12.70
C GLU A 11 1.04 -11.33 -12.13
N GLN A 12 1.59 -10.12 -12.13
CA GLN A 12 2.89 -9.81 -11.51
C GLN A 12 2.80 -9.70 -9.98
N LEU A 13 1.61 -9.39 -9.44
CA LEU A 13 1.40 -9.28 -8.00
C LEU A 13 1.47 -10.64 -7.31
N ASP A 14 1.05 -11.73 -7.94
CA ASP A 14 1.02 -13.05 -7.28
C ASP A 14 2.43 -13.49 -6.82
N PRO A 15 3.50 -13.47 -7.65
CA PRO A 15 4.85 -13.78 -7.17
C PRO A 15 5.34 -12.90 -6.01
N ILE A 16 5.03 -11.61 -6.03
CA ILE A 16 5.42 -10.65 -4.98
C ILE A 16 4.67 -10.97 -3.69
N TYR A 17 3.35 -11.12 -3.78
CA TYR A 17 2.47 -11.52 -2.68
C TYR A 17 2.92 -12.84 -2.04
N GLN A 18 3.16 -13.89 -2.85
CA GLN A 18 3.63 -15.18 -2.34
C GLN A 18 4.99 -15.05 -1.65
N ARG A 19 5.89 -14.19 -2.15
CA ARG A 19 7.21 -13.97 -1.55
C ARG A 19 7.12 -13.28 -0.19
N ILE A 20 6.27 -12.26 -0.06
CA ILE A 20 6.03 -11.56 1.21
C ILE A 20 5.40 -12.51 2.23
N LYS A 21 4.38 -13.26 1.82
CA LYS A 21 3.74 -14.28 2.66
C LYS A 21 4.73 -15.34 3.14
N ALA A 22 5.59 -15.85 2.26
CA ALA A 22 6.63 -16.81 2.64
C ALA A 22 7.62 -16.22 3.66
N SER A 23 7.95 -14.93 3.53
CA SER A 23 8.77 -14.21 4.50
C SER A 23 8.10 -14.11 5.87
N ALA A 24 6.81 -13.75 5.91
CA ALA A 24 6.02 -13.66 7.14
C ALA A 24 5.95 -15.02 7.86
N LEU A 25 5.66 -16.11 7.13
CA LEU A 25 5.66 -17.46 7.70
C LEU A 25 7.03 -17.85 8.28
N LYS A 26 8.13 -17.51 7.57
CA LYS A 26 9.50 -17.78 8.06
C LYS A 26 9.81 -17.00 9.34
N ARG A 27 9.21 -15.82 9.52
CA ARG A 27 9.33 -15.00 10.74
C ARG A 27 8.52 -15.56 11.91
N GLY A 28 7.67 -16.56 11.70
CA GLY A 28 6.88 -17.22 12.74
C GLY A 28 5.45 -16.68 12.86
N LEU A 29 5.01 -15.85 11.93
CA LEU A 29 3.62 -15.39 11.87
C LEU A 29 2.69 -16.55 11.52
N SER A 30 1.45 -16.46 12.00
CA SER A 30 0.40 -17.40 11.62
C SER A 30 0.10 -17.33 10.12
N LYS A 31 -0.59 -18.36 9.60
CA LYS A 31 -1.02 -18.37 8.20
C LYS A 31 -1.92 -17.18 7.84
N GLN A 32 -2.74 -16.74 8.79
CA GLN A 32 -3.65 -15.61 8.60
C GLN A 32 -2.86 -14.30 8.56
N GLU A 33 -2.01 -14.04 9.55
CA GLU A 33 -1.15 -12.85 9.56
C GLU A 33 -0.22 -12.77 8.34
N ALA A 34 0.29 -13.92 7.87
CA ALA A 34 1.09 -13.97 6.65
C ALA A 34 0.28 -13.67 5.38
N PHE A 35 -0.98 -14.10 5.33
CA PHE A 35 -1.91 -13.75 4.25
C PHE A 35 -2.21 -12.24 4.28
N ASP A 36 -2.58 -11.72 5.45
CA ASP A 36 -2.98 -10.32 5.64
C ASP A 36 -1.81 -9.37 5.38
N SER A 37 -0.60 -9.70 5.86
CA SER A 37 0.62 -8.93 5.55
C SER A 37 0.89 -8.87 4.05
N GLY A 38 0.72 -10.00 3.35
CA GLY A 38 0.89 -10.06 1.89
C GLY A 38 -0.11 -9.17 1.18
N PHE A 39 -1.40 -9.27 1.55
CA PHE A 39 -2.48 -8.48 0.98
C PHE A 39 -2.24 -6.98 1.17
N HIS A 40 -2.02 -6.54 2.42
CA HIS A 40 -1.80 -5.14 2.73
C HIS A 40 -0.53 -4.56 2.08
N MET A 41 0.45 -5.37 1.72
CA MET A 41 1.64 -4.88 1.01
C MET A 41 1.49 -4.73 -0.51
N VAL A 42 0.46 -5.32 -1.13
CA VAL A 42 0.33 -5.32 -2.61
C VAL A 42 -0.93 -4.63 -3.12
N ASP A 43 -1.97 -4.48 -2.29
CA ASP A 43 -3.27 -3.97 -2.73
C ASP A 43 -3.24 -2.51 -3.21
N TRP A 44 -2.27 -1.72 -2.75
CA TRP A 44 -2.10 -0.30 -3.07
C TRP A 44 -1.04 -0.03 -4.17
N LEU A 45 -0.56 -1.06 -4.86
CA LEU A 45 0.50 -0.89 -5.87
C LEU A 45 0.03 -0.11 -7.11
N ASP A 46 -1.27 -0.16 -7.45
CA ASP A 46 -1.86 0.71 -8.48
C ASP A 46 -1.75 2.20 -8.09
N ASP A 47 -1.97 2.53 -6.81
CA ASP A 47 -1.82 3.90 -6.29
C ASP A 47 -0.36 4.36 -6.36
N LEU A 48 0.58 3.47 -6.01
CA LEU A 48 2.02 3.73 -6.15
C LEU A 48 2.43 3.98 -7.60
N GLU A 49 1.95 3.16 -8.52
CA GLU A 49 2.23 3.34 -9.95
C GLU A 49 1.71 4.69 -10.45
N ALA A 50 0.50 5.08 -10.06
CA ALA A 50 -0.08 6.38 -10.42
C ALA A 50 0.75 7.55 -9.87
N PHE A 51 1.09 7.53 -8.58
CA PHE A 51 1.90 8.56 -7.94
C PHE A 51 3.31 8.64 -8.54
N TYR A 52 3.96 7.49 -8.76
CA TYR A 52 5.27 7.44 -9.38
C TYR A 52 5.24 7.95 -10.83
N SER A 53 4.21 7.61 -11.60
CA SER A 53 4.04 8.11 -12.97
C SER A 53 3.91 9.63 -13.01
N PHE A 54 3.13 10.22 -12.08
CA PHE A 54 3.05 11.67 -11.91
C PHE A 54 4.43 12.27 -11.57
N CYS A 55 5.19 11.65 -10.66
CA CYS A 55 6.54 12.12 -10.32
C CYS A 55 7.51 12.10 -11.51
N GLN A 56 7.34 11.16 -12.44
CA GLN A 56 8.16 11.07 -13.66
C GLN A 56 7.75 12.09 -14.72
N ASN A 57 6.47 12.47 -14.78
CA ASN A 57 5.94 13.40 -15.76
C ASN A 57 4.79 14.25 -15.16
N PRO A 58 5.10 15.34 -14.44
CA PRO A 58 4.08 16.11 -13.72
C PRO A 58 3.03 16.72 -14.65
N ASP A 59 3.42 17.08 -15.87
CA ASP A 59 2.57 17.72 -16.87
C ASP A 59 1.56 16.74 -17.53
N SER A 60 1.64 15.43 -17.23
CA SER A 60 0.69 14.45 -17.78
C SER A 60 -0.62 14.33 -17.00
N PHE A 61 -0.77 15.08 -15.91
CA PHE A 61 -1.98 15.11 -15.10
C PHE A 61 -2.59 16.51 -15.17
N SER A 62 -3.90 16.58 -15.38
CA SER A 62 -4.66 17.78 -15.04
C SER A 62 -4.72 17.96 -13.51
N ASP A 63 -5.03 19.18 -13.06
CA ASP A 63 -5.17 19.48 -11.63
C ASP A 63 -6.22 18.55 -10.94
N ASP A 64 -7.35 18.28 -11.61
CA ASP A 64 -8.41 17.39 -11.11
C ASP A 64 -7.94 15.92 -10.98
N GLU A 65 -7.17 15.44 -11.96
CA GLU A 65 -6.59 14.09 -11.94
C GLU A 65 -5.52 13.97 -10.84
N LEU A 66 -4.72 15.01 -10.65
CA LEU A 66 -3.72 15.09 -9.59
C LEU A 66 -4.39 15.08 -8.21
N GLU A 67 -5.40 15.92 -7.97
CA GLU A 67 -6.14 15.97 -6.72
C GLU A 67 -6.76 14.59 -6.39
N THR A 68 -7.43 13.98 -7.36
CA THR A 68 -8.04 12.66 -7.20
C THR A 68 -6.98 11.59 -6.86
N MET A 69 -5.85 11.59 -7.56
CA MET A 69 -4.75 10.66 -7.31
C MET A 69 -4.17 10.86 -5.89
N LEU A 70 -3.93 12.11 -5.48
CA LEU A 70 -3.39 12.41 -4.16
C LEU A 70 -4.34 11.99 -3.04
N ILE A 71 -5.64 12.26 -3.16
CA ILE A 71 -6.64 11.85 -2.16
C ILE A 71 -6.66 10.32 -2.04
N ASN A 72 -6.71 9.60 -3.16
CA ASN A 72 -6.71 8.13 -3.15
C ASN A 72 -5.44 7.59 -2.51
N PHE A 73 -4.27 8.10 -2.90
CA PHE A 73 -2.99 7.67 -2.37
C PHE A 73 -2.89 7.92 -0.86
N LEU A 74 -3.23 9.14 -0.41
CA LEU A 74 -3.09 9.56 1.00
C LEU A 74 -4.08 8.90 1.95
N ILE A 75 -5.22 8.41 1.47
CA ILE A 75 -6.21 7.71 2.31
C ILE A 75 -6.00 6.19 2.26
N HIS A 76 -5.71 5.63 1.08
CA HIS A 76 -5.62 4.18 0.91
C HIS A 76 -4.28 3.63 1.40
N VAL A 77 -3.17 4.19 0.92
CA VAL A 77 -1.83 3.63 1.15
C VAL A 77 -1.44 3.64 2.64
N PRO A 78 -1.63 4.73 3.41
CA PRO A 78 -1.23 4.75 4.82
C PRO A 78 -1.96 3.70 5.67
N ASN A 79 -3.25 3.46 5.41
CA ASN A 79 -4.02 2.45 6.12
C ASN A 79 -3.48 1.03 5.88
N HIS A 80 -3.13 0.71 4.64
CA HIS A 80 -2.53 -0.57 4.29
C HIS A 80 -1.12 -0.73 4.88
N LEU A 81 -0.29 0.30 4.81
CA LEU A 81 1.04 0.29 5.42
C LEU A 81 0.98 0.19 6.96
N ALA A 82 0.03 0.87 7.60
CA ALA A 82 -0.21 0.79 9.03
C ALA A 82 -0.56 -0.64 9.47
N ALA A 83 -1.51 -1.27 8.76
CA ALA A 83 -1.90 -2.65 9.00
C ALA A 83 -0.72 -3.61 8.79
N ALA A 84 0.00 -3.48 7.68
CA ALA A 84 1.18 -4.31 7.40
C ALA A 84 2.29 -4.14 8.45
N ALA A 85 2.57 -2.91 8.90
CA ALA A 85 3.55 -2.64 9.94
C ALA A 85 3.16 -3.29 11.28
N LYS A 86 1.88 -3.19 11.66
CA LYS A 86 1.39 -3.82 12.89
C LYS A 86 1.46 -5.35 12.81
N ILE A 87 1.03 -5.96 11.69
CA ILE A 87 1.00 -7.42 11.57
C ILE A 87 2.41 -8.00 11.41
N TYR A 88 3.21 -7.44 10.50
CA TYR A 88 4.50 -8.01 10.13
C TYR A 88 5.61 -7.68 11.14
N ALA A 89 5.65 -6.44 11.62
CA ALA A 89 6.72 -5.93 12.47
C ALA A 89 6.32 -5.79 13.95
N ASP A 90 5.05 -5.98 14.30
CA ASP A 90 4.48 -5.62 15.61
C ASP A 90 4.78 -4.17 16.01
N SER A 91 4.85 -3.28 15.01
CA SER A 91 5.14 -1.87 15.20
C SER A 91 3.87 -1.05 15.02
N PRO A 92 3.40 -0.34 16.05
CA PRO A 92 2.30 0.61 15.87
C PRO A 92 2.75 1.79 15.00
N VAL A 93 1.80 2.45 14.33
CA VAL A 93 2.04 3.76 13.73
C VAL A 93 2.17 4.78 14.85
N SER A 94 3.04 5.77 14.66
CA SER A 94 3.23 6.89 15.60
C SER A 94 3.17 8.20 14.83
N ASP A 95 2.56 9.22 15.43
CA ASP A 95 2.57 10.57 14.88
C ASP A 95 3.92 11.25 15.14
N ILE A 96 4.92 10.88 14.34
CA ILE A 96 6.29 11.38 14.47
C ILE A 96 6.39 12.89 14.20
N PHE A 97 5.49 13.43 13.38
CA PHE A 97 5.52 14.84 12.97
C PHE A 97 4.58 15.74 13.79
N GLY A 98 3.77 15.17 14.70
CA GLY A 98 2.90 15.92 15.59
C GLY A 98 1.77 16.65 14.86
N VAL A 99 1.27 16.08 13.76
CA VAL A 99 0.20 16.69 12.93
C VAL A 99 -1.20 16.21 13.31
N GLY A 100 -1.33 15.37 14.35
CA GLY A 100 -2.58 14.71 14.71
C GLY A 100 -2.92 13.56 13.76
N ALA A 101 -1.91 12.84 13.25
CA ALA A 101 -2.10 11.76 12.27
C ALA A 101 -2.76 10.49 12.86
N ILE A 102 -2.86 10.40 14.19
CA ILE A 102 -3.47 9.30 14.92
C ILE A 102 -4.42 9.90 15.94
N GLU A 103 -5.68 9.48 15.90
CA GLU A 103 -6.66 9.83 16.94
C GLU A 103 -6.41 8.95 18.17
N ALA A 104 -6.54 9.52 19.36
CA ALA A 104 -6.55 8.72 20.58
C ALA A 104 -7.87 7.96 20.66
N ASP A 105 -7.81 6.65 20.92
CA ASP A 105 -9.00 5.91 21.34
C ASP A 105 -9.39 6.43 22.75
N ASP A 106 -10.43 7.25 22.84
CA ASP A 106 -11.06 7.66 24.11
C ASP A 106 -11.81 6.50 24.80
#